data_AF-A0A5R2NCJ1-F1
#
_entry.id   AF-A0A5R2NCJ1-F1
#
_cell.length_a   1.000
_cell.length_b   1.000
_cell.length_c   1.000
_cell.angle_alpha   90.00
_cell.angle_beta   90.00
_cell.angle_gamma   90.00
#
_symmetry.space_group_name_H-M   'P 1'
#
loop_
_entity.id
_entity.type
_entity.pdbx_description
1 polymer ?
#
loop_
_entity_poly.entity_id
_entity_poly.type
_entity_poly.pdbx_seq_one_letter_code
_entity_poly.pdbx_strand_id
1 'polypeptide(L)' 'MHWRWISGAIFAAFISGCTTDYLNNYDTVALAAGDSNHANQLLQAVDPFSPNSQNTHIQRHGQRVA' A
#
# COMPACT_ATOMS: atom_id res chain seq x y z
N MET A 1 32.61 35.62 13.46
CA MET A 1 31.56 34.95 14.26
C MET A 1 30.51 34.29 13.36
N HIS A 2 29.89 35.02 12.43
CA HIS A 2 28.79 34.55 11.56
C HIS A 2 29.10 33.32 10.71
N TRP A 3 30.33 33.19 10.19
CA TRP A 3 30.75 32.04 9.40
C TRP A 3 30.66 30.70 10.16
N ARG A 4 30.97 30.70 11.46
CA ARG A 4 30.87 29.51 12.32
C ARG A 4 29.42 29.05 12.50
N TRP A 5 28.49 30.01 12.59
CA TRP A 5 27.06 29.73 12.70
C TRP A 5 26.48 29.21 11.39
N ILE A 6 26.90 29.79 10.26
CA ILE A 6 26.48 29.33 8.93
C ILE A 6 26.95 27.90 8.67
N SER A 7 28.22 27.59 8.95
CA SER A 7 28.73 26.22 8.80
C SER A 7 28.01 25.22 9.71
N GLY A 8 27.70 25.60 10.95
CA GLY A 8 26.93 24.76 11.87
C GLY A 8 25.50 24.48 11.39
N ALA A 9 24.82 25.50 10.86
CA ALA A 9 23.45 25.36 10.33
C ALA A 9 23.39 24.46 9.09
N ILE A 10 24.38 24.58 8.19
CA ILE A 10 24.47 23.72 6.99
C ILE A 10 24.69 22.27 7.40
N PHE A 11 25.61 22.00 8.33
CA PHE A 11 25.89 20.65 8.81
C PHE A 11 24.66 20.00 9.47
N ALA A 12 23.94 20.75 10.30
CA ALA A 12 22.71 20.27 10.93
C ALA A 12 21.62 19.90 9.90
N ALA A 13 21.45 20.71 8.85
CA ALA A 13 20.47 20.44 7.79
C ALA A 13 20.79 19.16 6.99
N PHE A 14 22.07 18.90 6.70
CA PHE A 14 22.49 17.68 6.00
C PHE A 14 22.28 16.41 6.84
N ILE A 15 22.55 16.47 8.15
CA ILE A 15 22.37 15.30 9.03
C ILE A 15 20.89 15.02 9.28
N SER A 16 20.05 16.05 9.45
CA SER A 16 18.60 15.85 9.67
C SER A 16 17.87 15.23 8.47
N GLY A 17 18.37 15.44 7.24
CA GLY A 17 17.77 14.87 6.03
C GLY A 17 18.05 13.37 5.84
N CYS A 18 19.17 12.86 6.39
CA CYS A 18 19.59 11.47 6.17
C CYS A 18 18.77 10.46 7.00
N THR A 19 18.11 10.90 8.08
CA THR A 19 17.24 10.05 8.91
C THR A 19 15.78 10.01 8.45
N THR A 20 15.35 10.97 7.62
CA THR A 20 13.95 11.08 7.15
C THR A 20 13.56 9.98 6.18
N ASP A 21 14.46 9.54 5.28
CA ASP A 21 14.15 8.44 4.36
C ASP A 21 13.98 7.10 5.10
N TYR A 22 14.68 6.92 6.22
CA TYR A 22 14.56 5.72 7.05
C TYR A 22 13.21 5.66 7.78
N LEU A 23 12.73 6.81 8.26
CA LEU A 23 11.44 6.92 8.95
C LEU A 23 10.26 6.89 7.95
N ASN A 24 10.43 7.47 6.75
CA ASN A 24 9.45 7.44 5.67
C ASN A 24 9.27 6.02 5.08
N ASN A 25 10.33 5.22 5.00
CA ASN A 25 10.20 3.81 4.58
C ASN A 25 9.36 3.01 5.60
N TYR A 26 9.45 3.31 6.90
CA TYR A 26 8.59 2.68 7.90
C TYR A 26 7.12 3.03 7.70
N ASP A 27 6.79 4.28 7.44
CA ASP A 27 5.41 4.68 7.12
C ASP A 27 4.95 4.08 5.79
N THR A 28 5.82 3.98 4.79
CA THR A 28 5.49 3.37 3.50
C THR A 28 5.28 1.87 3.63
N VAL A 29 6.10 1.16 4.42
CA VAL A 29 5.93 -0.28 4.71
C VAL A 29 4.71 -0.51 5.58
N ALA A 30 4.39 0.37 6.54
CA ALA A 30 3.20 0.24 7.37
C ALA A 30 1.89 0.59 6.63
N LEU A 31 1.92 1.59 5.75
CA LEU A 31 0.74 2.13 5.07
C LEU A 31 0.49 1.47 3.69
N ALA A 32 1.54 1.01 2.99
CA ALA A 32 1.44 0.31 1.71
C ALA A 32 1.47 -1.22 1.84
N ALA A 33 1.83 -1.80 2.99
CA ALA A 33 1.56 -3.22 3.28
C ALA A 33 0.11 -3.45 3.76
N GLY A 34 -0.82 -2.65 3.24
CA GLY A 34 -2.26 -2.88 3.38
C GLY A 34 -2.58 -4.34 3.10
N ASP A 35 -3.14 -5.00 4.11
CA ASP A 35 -3.45 -6.43 4.22
C ASP A 35 -2.74 -7.35 3.21
N SER A 36 -1.41 -7.28 3.21
CA SER A 36 -0.55 -8.12 2.35
C SER A 36 -0.84 -9.61 2.55
N ASN A 37 -1.28 -10.00 3.75
CA ASN A 37 -1.71 -11.35 4.05
C ASN A 37 -2.99 -11.73 3.27
N HIS A 38 -4.01 -10.88 3.26
CA HIS A 38 -5.22 -11.10 2.45
C HIS A 38 -4.94 -11.09 0.95
N ALA A 39 -4.09 -10.17 0.48
CA ALA A 39 -3.66 -10.15 -0.91
C ALA A 39 -2.93 -11.45 -1.30
N ASN A 40 -2.08 -11.97 -0.43
CA ASN A 40 -1.35 -13.22 -0.64
C ASN A 40 -2.28 -14.45 -0.62
N GLN A 41 -3.34 -14.44 0.19
CA GLN A 41 -4.37 -15.49 0.17
C GLN A 41 -5.08 -15.59 -1.19
N LEU A 42 -5.38 -14.44 -1.81
CA LEU A 42 -6.00 -14.40 -3.15
C LEU A 42 -5.03 -14.87 -4.25
N LEU A 43 -3.77 -14.44 -4.20
CA LEU A 43 -2.75 -14.83 -5.18
C LEU A 43 -2.40 -16.32 -5.15
N GLN A 44 -2.54 -16.96 -3.99
CA GLN A 44 -2.28 -18.39 -3.80
C GLN A 44 -3.53 -19.26 -3.88
N ALA A 45 -4.73 -18.67 -4.07
CA ALA A 45 -5.95 -19.44 -4.20
C ALA A 45 -6.01 -20.15 -5.56
N VAL A 46 -6.33 -21.45 -5.53
CA VAL A 46 -6.47 -22.28 -6.75
C VAL A 46 -7.64 -21.81 -7.62
N ASP A 47 -8.72 -21.34 -6.99
CA ASP A 47 -9.85 -20.66 -7.64
C ASP A 47 -10.33 -19.52 -6.73
N PRO A 48 -9.87 -18.27 -6.95
CA PRO A 48 -10.24 -17.13 -6.10
C PRO A 48 -11.64 -16.58 -6.40
N PHE A 49 -12.35 -17.13 -7.39
CA PHE A 49 -13.62 -16.58 -7.83
C PHE A 49 -14.81 -17.16 -7.07
N SER A 50 -15.92 -16.44 -7.07
CA SER A 50 -17.18 -16.93 -6.51
C SER A 50 -17.58 -18.23 -7.23
N PRO A 51 -18.21 -19.21 -6.55
CA PRO A 51 -18.71 -20.42 -7.22
C PRO A 51 -19.65 -20.14 -8.40
N ASN A 52 -20.30 -18.98 -8.39
CA ASN A 52 -21.17 -18.53 -9.49
C ASN A 52 -20.40 -17.87 -10.66
N SER A 53 -19.10 -17.62 -10.54
CA SER A 53 -18.29 -17.01 -11.59
C SER A 53 -18.10 -17.94 -12.80
N GLN A 54 -18.19 -19.25 -12.60
CA GLN A 54 -18.20 -20.23 -13.69
C GLN A 54 -19.61 -20.48 -14.26
N ASN A 55 -20.62 -19.73 -13.78
CA ASN A 55 -21.99 -19.94 -14.20
C ASN A 55 -22.25 -19.31 -15.57
N THR A 56 -22.13 -20.11 -16.62
CA THR A 56 -22.48 -19.72 -17.99
C THR A 56 -23.99 -19.84 -18.27
N HIS A 57 -24.80 -20.18 -17.26
CA HIS A 57 -26.24 -20.32 -17.41
C HIS A 57 -26.92 -18.94 -17.42
N ILE A 58 -27.41 -18.56 -18.60
CA ILE A 58 -28.24 -17.37 -18.77
C ILE A 58 -29.62 -17.65 -18.15
N GLN A 59 -29.95 -16.98 -17.04
CA GLN A 59 -31.29 -17.04 -16.44
C GLN A 59 -32.33 -16.55 -17.45
N ARG A 60 -33.12 -17.50 -17.98
CA ARG A 60 -34.20 -17.26 -18.95
C ARG A 60 -35.48 -16.68 -18.32
N HIS A 61 -35.54 -16.64 -17.00
CA HIS A 61 -36.65 -16.05 -16.25
C HIS A 61 -36.11 -14.82 -15.53
N GLY A 62 -36.21 -13.65 -16.17
CA GLY A 62 -35.94 -12.39 -15.50
C GLY A 62 -36.85 -12.28 -14.28
N GLN A 63 -36.32 -11.79 -13.15
CA GLN A 63 -37.17 -11.39 -12.04
C GLN A 63 -38.21 -10.40 -12.59
N ARG A 64 -39.47 -10.81 -12.60
CA ARG A 64 -40.56 -9.88 -12.85
C ARG A 64 -40.61 -9.00 -11.60
N VAL A 65 -40.05 -7.80 -11.71
CA VAL A 65 -40.31 -6.73 -10.75
C VAL A 65 -41.80 -6.44 -10.88
N ALA A 66 -42.55 -6.72 -9.82
CA ALA A 66 -43.97 -6.40 -9.69
C ALA A 66 -44.14 -4.95 -9.26
#